data_AF-A0A9E3FNN5-F1
#
_entry.id   AF-A0A9E3FNN5-F1
#
_cell.length_a   1.000
_cell.length_b   1.000
_cell.length_c   1.000
_cell.angle_alpha   90.00
_cell.angle_beta   90.00
_cell.angle_gamma   90.00
#
_symmetry.space_group_name_H-M   'P 1'
#
loop_
_entity.id
_entity.type
_entity.pdbx_description
1 polymer ?
#
loop_
_entity_poly.entity_id
_entity_poly.type
_entity_poly.pdbx_seq_one_letter_code
_entity_poly.pdbx_strand_id
1 'polypeptide(L)'
;MSIFEDMFKGGNIVTGLAIGIGAAVIAPAITPVLRPVAKSLLKAGLIAYDQGRVALAELNEQTGDILAEARHELSEAGQAARDAAAETPERTTH
;
A
#
# COMPACT_ATOMS: atom_id res chain seq x y z
N MET A 1 -12.87 20.79 28.41
CA MET A 1 -12.61 21.99 27.58
C MET A 1 -11.79 21.53 26.39
N SER A 2 -12.32 21.69 25.17
CA SER A 2 -11.79 21.05 23.97
C SER A 2 -10.83 21.96 23.20
N ILE A 3 -9.76 22.41 23.87
CA ILE A 3 -8.73 23.31 23.31
C ILE A 3 -8.15 22.81 21.97
N PHE A 4 -8.06 21.49 21.80
CA PHE A 4 -7.64 20.89 20.53
C PHE A 4 -8.75 20.97 19.47
N GLU A 5 -9.99 20.68 19.84
CA GLU A 5 -11.11 20.67 18.90
C GLU A 5 -11.51 22.09 18.46
N ASP A 6 -11.40 23.07 19.36
CA ASP A 6 -11.58 24.49 19.07
C ASP A 6 -10.50 24.99 18.09
N MET A 7 -9.27 24.46 18.17
CA MET A 7 -8.18 24.78 17.25
C MET A 7 -8.38 24.15 15.86
N PHE A 8 -8.98 22.95 15.77
CA PHE A 8 -9.21 22.25 14.50
C PHE A 8 -10.53 22.62 13.79
N LYS A 9 -11.57 23.08 14.51
CA LYS A 9 -12.90 23.43 13.93
C LYS A 9 -13.00 24.84 13.33
N GLY A 10 -11.89 25.57 13.19
CA GLY A 10 -11.86 26.93 12.63
C GLY A 10 -11.63 28.03 13.67
N GLY A 11 -11.01 27.68 14.81
CA GLY A 11 -10.75 28.60 15.92
C GLY A 11 -9.81 29.76 15.57
N ASN A 12 -10.07 30.86 16.25
CA ASN A 12 -9.34 32.12 16.26
C ASN A 12 -7.84 31.98 15.90
N ILE A 13 -7.47 32.50 14.72
CA ILE A 13 -6.08 32.55 14.21
C ILE A 13 -5.12 33.10 15.25
N VAL A 14 -5.57 34.05 16.09
CA VAL A 14 -4.77 34.62 17.18
C VAL A 14 -4.41 33.57 18.23
N THR A 15 -5.34 32.68 18.57
CA THR A 15 -5.09 31.57 19.50
C THR A 15 -4.09 30.58 18.91
N GLY A 16 -4.26 30.20 17.63
CA GLY A 16 -3.33 29.33 16.94
C GLY A 16 -1.92 29.92 16.87
N LEU A 17 -1.81 31.22 16.57
CA LEU A 17 -0.54 31.94 16.55
C LEU A 17 0.10 32.03 17.93
N ALA A 18 -0.67 32.32 18.98
CA ALA A 18 -0.17 32.37 20.35
C ALA A 18 0.37 31.00 20.81
N ILE A 19 -0.33 29.91 20.48
CA ILE A 19 0.14 28.55 20.74
C ILE A 19 1.41 28.25 19.95
N GLY A 20 1.45 28.59 18.66
CA GLY A 20 2.62 28.38 17.80
C GLY A 20 3.86 29.11 18.32
N ILE A 21 3.70 30.38 18.73
CA ILE A 21 4.78 31.18 19.31
C ILE A 21 5.21 30.60 20.67
N GLY A 22 4.26 30.28 21.55
CA GLY A 22 4.57 29.66 22.85
C GLY A 22 5.31 28.34 22.70
N ALA A 23 4.89 27.50 21.76
CA ALA A 23 5.57 26.26 21.42
C ALA A 23 6.98 26.50 20.86
N ALA A 24 7.17 27.48 19.97
CA ALA A 24 8.48 27.81 19.41
C ALA A 24 9.48 28.30 20.46
N VAL A 25 9.01 29.02 21.49
CA VAL A 25 9.84 29.47 22.61
C VAL A 25 10.27 28.31 23.51
N ILE A 26 9.37 27.35 23.78
CA ILE A 26 9.65 26.18 24.64
C ILE A 26 10.42 25.09 23.88
N ALA A 27 10.28 25.02 22.56
CA ALA A 27 10.82 23.96 21.71
C ALA A 27 12.32 23.67 21.95
N PRO A 28 13.24 24.66 22.03
CA PRO A 28 14.66 24.39 22.27
C PRO A 28 14.93 23.64 23.58
N ALA A 29 14.14 23.90 24.63
CA ALA A 29 14.31 23.27 25.94
C ALA A 29 13.93 21.79 25.92
N ILE A 30 12.91 21.41 25.15
CA ILE A 30 12.41 20.02 25.08
C ILE A 30 12.96 19.23 23.88
N THR A 31 13.60 19.92 22.92
CA THR A 31 14.24 19.32 21.74
C THR A 31 15.13 18.10 22.05
N PRO A 32 16.06 18.12 23.03
CA PRO A 32 16.91 16.96 23.29
C PRO A 32 16.12 15.71 23.71
N VAL A 33 14.95 15.89 24.34
CA VAL A 33 14.06 14.79 24.76
C VAL A 33 13.22 14.29 23.58
N LEU A 34 12.74 15.20 22.72
CA LEU A 34 11.93 14.83 21.55
C LEU A 34 12.74 14.25 20.40
N ARG A 35 14.01 14.66 20.25
CA ARG A 35 14.90 14.22 19.15
C ARG A 35 15.03 12.70 19.01
N PRO A 36 15.26 11.90 20.07
CA PRO A 36 15.32 10.44 19.94
C PRO A 36 13.99 9.83 19.49
N VAL A 37 12.86 10.37 19.96
CA VAL A 37 11.51 9.90 19.58
C VAL A 37 11.22 10.20 18.12
N ALA A 38 11.46 11.45 17.68
CA ALA A 38 11.30 11.80 16.27
C ALA A 38 12.21 10.96 15.37
N LYS A 39 13.46 10.74 15.78
CA LYS A 39 14.42 9.92 15.02
C LYS A 39 14.02 8.45 14.97
N SER A 40 13.47 7.88 16.05
CA SER A 40 13.00 6.49 16.05
C SER A 40 11.78 6.32 15.16
N LEU A 41 10.83 7.26 15.21
CA LEU A 41 9.65 7.26 14.34
C LEU A 41 10.03 7.35 12.85
N LEU A 42 10.95 8.25 12.50
CA LEU A 42 11.42 8.37 11.11
C LEU A 42 12.10 7.09 10.64
N LYS A 43 12.95 6.49 11.48
CA LYS A 43 13.60 5.21 11.14
C LYS A 43 12.60 4.08 10.97
N ALA A 44 11.65 3.96 11.91
CA ALA A 44 10.61 2.93 11.84
C ALA A 44 9.76 3.10 10.57
N GLY A 45 9.39 4.34 10.24
CA GLY A 45 8.65 4.65 9.01
C GLY A 45 9.43 4.29 7.75
N LEU A 46 10.73 4.58 7.71
CA LEU A 46 11.58 4.21 6.57
C LEU A 46 11.68 2.69 6.41
N ILE A 47 11.94 1.96 7.50
CA ILE A 47 12.02 0.49 7.48
C ILE A 47 10.68 -0.10 7.02
N ALA A 48 9.57 0.37 7.56
CA ALA A 48 8.24 -0.09 7.17
C ALA A 48 7.94 0.20 5.70
N TYR A 49 8.37 1.35 5.17
CA TYR A 49 8.22 1.69 3.76
C TYR A 49 9.04 0.76 2.87
N ASP A 50 10.32 0.54 3.18
CA ASP A 50 11.20 -0.32 2.40
C ASP A 50 10.69 -1.77 2.38
N GLN A 51 10.33 -2.30 3.55
CA GLN A 51 9.74 -3.65 3.65
C GLN A 51 8.38 -3.74 2.96
N GLY A 52 7.54 -2.72 3.09
CA GLY A 52 6.25 -2.66 2.39
C GLY A 52 6.41 -2.71 0.87
N ARG A 53 7.43 -2.02 0.33
CA ARG A 53 7.72 -2.09 -1.11
C ARG A 53 8.13 -3.49 -1.56
N VAL A 54 8.95 -4.19 -0.78
CA VAL A 54 9.36 -5.57 -1.09
C VAL A 54 8.16 -6.50 -1.03
N ALA A 55 7.36 -6.43 0.05
CA ALA A 55 6.17 -7.24 0.21
C ALA A 55 5.17 -7.05 -0.94
N LEU A 56 4.95 -5.80 -1.39
CA LEU A 56 4.10 -5.51 -2.55
C LEU A 56 4.66 -6.08 -3.86
N ALA A 57 5.98 -6.08 -4.03
CA ALA A 57 6.61 -6.67 -5.21
C ALA A 57 6.43 -8.20 -5.23
N GLU A 58 6.68 -8.87 -4.10
CA GLU A 58 6.46 -10.32 -3.95
C GLU A 58 5.00 -10.70 -4.17
N LEU A 59 4.06 -9.90 -3.66
CA LEU A 59 2.61 -10.12 -3.86
C LEU A 59 2.22 -9.98 -5.33
N ASN A 60 2.78 -9.01 -6.03
CA ASN A 60 2.56 -8.82 -7.46
C ASN A 60 3.13 -9.98 -8.29
N GLU A 61 4.31 -10.48 -7.93
CA GLU A 61 4.92 -11.65 -8.57
C GLU A 61 4.05 -12.90 -8.38
N GLN A 62 3.68 -13.22 -7.13
CA GLN A 62 2.80 -14.36 -6.83
C GLN A 62 1.45 -14.24 -7.54
N THR A 63 0.85 -13.05 -7.58
CA THR A 63 -0.40 -12.83 -8.32
C THR A 63 -0.20 -13.02 -9.83
N GLY A 64 0.95 -12.58 -10.35
CA GLY A 64 1.36 -12.77 -11.74
C GLY A 64 1.47 -14.24 -12.12
N ASP A 65 2.08 -15.06 -11.25
CA ASP A 65 2.22 -16.50 -11.46
C ASP A 65 0.86 -17.19 -11.53
N ILE A 66 -0.04 -16.93 -10.58
CA ILE A 66 -1.40 -17.50 -10.59
C ILE A 66 -2.19 -17.04 -11.83
N LEU A 67 -2.04 -15.78 -12.24
CA LEU A 67 -2.71 -15.28 -13.45
C LEU A 67 -2.14 -15.93 -14.72
N ALA A 68 -0.83 -16.17 -14.77
CA ALA A 68 -0.19 -16.86 -15.88
C ALA A 68 -0.66 -18.32 -15.96
N GLU A 69 -0.75 -18.99 -14.82
CA GLU A 69 -1.29 -20.35 -14.69
C GLU A 69 -2.73 -20.42 -15.19
N ALA A 70 -3.63 -19.56 -14.69
CA ALA A 70 -5.03 -19.51 -15.14
C ALA A 70 -5.17 -19.23 -16.65
N ARG A 71 -4.30 -18.39 -17.22
CA ARG A 71 -4.28 -18.13 -18.67
C ARG A 71 -3.82 -19.36 -19.45
N HIS A 72 -2.82 -20.07 -18.94
CA HIS A 72 -2.33 -21.30 -19.54
C HIS A 72 -3.45 -22.34 -19.58
N GLU A 73 -4.14 -22.56 -18.46
CA GLU A 73 -5.27 -23.51 -18.37
C GLU A 73 -6.40 -23.18 -19.37
N LEU A 74 -6.78 -21.91 -19.50
CA LEU A 74 -7.80 -21.48 -20.47
C LEU A 74 -7.36 -21.72 -21.92
N SER A 75 -6.07 -21.49 -22.21
CA SER A 75 -5.52 -21.71 -23.56
C SER A 75 -5.44 -23.19 -23.90
N GLU A 76 -5.03 -24.03 -22.95
CA GLU A 76 -4.93 -25.47 -23.07
C GLU A 76 -6.32 -26.10 -23.24
N ALA A 77 -7.32 -25.68 -22.45
CA ALA A 77 -8.71 -26.09 -22.62
C ALA A 77 -9.27 -25.74 -24.00
N GLY A 78 -8.92 -24.56 -24.53
CA GLY A 78 -9.28 -24.14 -25.88
C GLY A 78 -8.58 -24.92 -26.99
N GLN A 79 -7.33 -25.35 -26.77
CA GLN A 79 -6.60 -26.21 -27.70
C GLN A 79 -7.15 -27.63 -27.69
N ALA A 80 -7.36 -28.23 -26.51
CA ALA A 80 -7.99 -29.54 -26.38
C ALA A 80 -9.37 -29.60 -27.07
N ALA A 81 -10.18 -28.53 -26.99
CA ALA A 81 -11.46 -28.45 -27.69
C ALA A 81 -11.30 -28.36 -29.22
N ARG A 82 -10.25 -27.72 -29.73
CA ARG A 82 -9.94 -27.64 -31.17
C ARG A 82 -9.42 -28.97 -31.71
N ASP A 83 -8.55 -29.62 -30.94
CA ASP A 83 -7.97 -30.91 -31.30
C ASP A 83 -9.06 -31.99 -31.33
N ALA A 84 -9.96 -32.00 -30.34
CA ALA A 84 -11.14 -32.89 -30.34
C ALA A 84 -12.09 -32.66 -31.53
N ALA A 85 -12.21 -31.42 -32.00
CA ALA A 85 -13.01 -31.09 -33.19
C ALA A 85 -12.31 -31.50 -34.50
N ALA A 86 -10.98 -31.45 -34.55
CA ALA A 86 -10.17 -31.91 -35.68
C ALA A 86 -10.06 -33.44 -35.77
N GLU A 87 -10.12 -34.13 -34.63
CA GLU A 87 -10.07 -35.58 -34.51
C GLU A 87 -11.46 -36.25 -34.65
N THR A 88 -12.46 -35.54 -35.16
CA THR A 88 -13.68 -36.15 -35.71
C THR A 88 -13.48 -36.41 -37.20
N PRO A 89 -12.80 -37.50 -37.63
CA PRO A 89 -12.90 -37.95 -39.00
C PRO A 89 -14.31 -38.47 -39.19
N GLU A 90 -15.00 -37.87 -40.15
CA GLU A 90 -15.93 -38.50 -41.07
C GLU A 90 -16.06 -40.03 -40.89
N ARG A 91 -16.87 -40.50 -39.93
CA ARG A 91 -17.49 -41.83 -39.99
C ARG A 91 -18.77 -41.71 -40.81
N THR A 92 -18.62 -41.31 -42.06
CA THR A 92 -19.66 -41.43 -43.06
C THR A 92 -19.44 -42.75 -43.81
N THR A 93 -20.31 -43.70 -43.49
CA THR A 93 -20.81 -44.79 -44.38
C THR A 93 -19.79 -45.75 -45.02
N HIS A 94 -19.87 -47.02 -44.61
CA HIS A 94 -19.91 -48.15 -45.53
C HIS A 94 -20.74 -49.30 -44.95
#